data_AF-A0A9P4G971-F1
#
_entry.id   AF-A0A9P4G971-F1
#
_cell.length_a   1.000
_cell.length_b   1.000
_cell.length_c   1.000
_cell.angle_alpha   90.00
_cell.angle_beta   90.00
_cell.angle_gamma   90.00
#
_symmetry.space_group_name_H-M   'P 1'
#
loop_
_entity.id
_entity.type
_entity.pdbx_description
1 polymer ?
#
loop_
_entity_poly.entity_id
_entity_poly.type
_entity_poly.pdbx_seq_one_letter_code
_entity_poly.pdbx_strand_id
1 'polypeptide(L)'
;MKKKSNLEEALLALLLIGPVSSWFDPNDFGVAHYRMATSLLNQKLSLDTVDRSMDVDLSNRFFSESLVYWWMLLCFAPATYDITSPELLDIQHIHSSPIGSRRHPHPWTGATTWLFSNNSRKQWTNGWRSRRQANVFLSRSQINADQNDLNKATELENELLSLSLAEETELTDAEDPEVSTGDFINVAESFKFCALLLLYRGFPDLLDVRLNAISYNQIGGDNAQTNKLKRQQWLTSSALRALELLEDTLRPCSLQSLQPILMIVIAGELHYHHLSNEGPESGENCDAALNEYLDVLQQFEPEEGSAGFVSRGHQTITMARGEIQRRVELGSVALPSTTTERMFKIIRETYRLMDEGSENVFWVDVMLENNWTAVFG
;
A
#
# COMPACT_ATOMS: atom_id res chain seq x y z
N MET A 1 16.24 26.84 -24.99
CA MET A 1 16.77 26.42 -23.67
C MET A 1 16.10 27.14 -22.50
N LYS A 2 16.08 28.49 -22.41
CA LYS A 2 15.40 29.22 -21.29
C LYS A 2 13.96 28.80 -20.98
N LYS A 3 13.13 28.54 -22.00
CA LYS A 3 11.72 28.13 -21.80
C LYS A 3 11.56 26.71 -21.23
N LYS A 4 12.55 25.81 -21.43
CA LYS A 4 12.54 24.44 -20.89
C LYS A 4 12.92 24.42 -19.40
N SER A 5 13.94 25.19 -19.01
CA SER A 5 14.36 25.39 -17.60
C SER A 5 13.18 25.86 -16.74
N ASN A 6 12.45 26.89 -17.21
CA ASN A 6 11.33 27.45 -16.46
C ASN A 6 10.17 26.47 -16.23
N LEU A 7 9.96 25.48 -17.13
CA LEU A 7 8.91 24.47 -16.96
C LEU A 7 9.31 23.42 -15.92
N GLU A 8 10.57 22.99 -15.92
CA GLU A 8 11.08 22.04 -14.93
C GLU A 8 11.16 22.67 -13.53
N GLU A 9 11.56 23.93 -13.43
CA GLU A 9 11.51 24.70 -12.18
C GLU A 9 10.08 24.83 -11.64
N ALA A 10 9.10 25.11 -12.51
CA ALA A 10 7.70 25.18 -12.12
C ALA A 10 7.14 23.81 -11.70
N LEU A 11 7.48 22.73 -12.42
CA LEU A 11 7.09 21.37 -12.06
C LEU A 11 7.68 20.96 -10.71
N LEU A 12 8.96 21.24 -10.47
CA LEU A 12 9.61 20.96 -9.20
C LEU A 12 8.96 21.77 -8.07
N ALA A 13 8.68 23.06 -8.28
CA ALA A 13 7.98 23.87 -7.29
C ALA A 13 6.59 23.31 -6.94
N LEU A 14 5.83 22.84 -7.94
CA LEU A 14 4.53 22.20 -7.71
C LEU A 14 4.64 20.87 -6.97
N LEU A 15 5.64 20.05 -7.30
CA LEU A 15 5.92 18.79 -6.61
C LEU A 15 6.33 19.02 -5.15
N LEU A 16 7.03 20.11 -4.83
CA LEU A 16 7.43 20.44 -3.46
C LEU A 16 6.30 21.07 -2.65
N ILE A 17 5.48 21.94 -3.25
CA ILE A 17 4.42 22.67 -2.54
C ILE A 17 3.14 21.83 -2.42
N GLY A 18 2.83 21.02 -3.42
CA GLY A 18 1.57 20.31 -3.52
C GLY A 18 1.32 19.31 -2.39
N PRO A 19 2.22 18.34 -2.13
CA PRO A 19 2.07 17.39 -1.02
C PRO A 19 2.00 18.10 0.34
N VAL A 20 2.83 19.13 0.55
CA VAL A 20 2.92 19.88 1.81
C VAL A 20 1.77 20.87 2.03
N SER A 21 0.87 21.10 1.05
CA SER A 21 -0.35 21.89 1.24
C SER A 21 -1.13 21.45 2.48
N SER A 22 -1.18 20.14 2.71
CA SER A 22 -1.89 19.49 3.81
C SER A 22 -1.31 19.81 5.19
N TRP A 23 -0.06 20.30 5.25
CA TRP A 23 0.59 20.77 6.47
C TRP A 23 0.02 22.10 6.94
N PHE A 24 -0.43 22.95 6.02
CA PHE A 24 -0.97 24.28 6.31
C PHE A 24 -2.50 24.26 6.46
N ASP A 25 -3.20 23.62 5.53
CA ASP A 25 -4.65 23.39 5.60
C ASP A 25 -4.92 21.87 5.54
N PRO A 26 -5.48 21.26 6.60
CA PRO A 26 -5.77 19.83 6.62
C PRO A 26 -6.76 19.37 5.54
N ASN A 27 -7.54 20.31 4.99
CA ASN A 27 -8.51 20.05 3.93
C ASN A 27 -7.93 20.27 2.52
N ASP A 28 -6.72 20.84 2.41
CA ASP A 28 -6.03 21.00 1.13
C ASP A 28 -5.09 19.82 0.86
N PHE A 29 -5.54 18.90 0.01
CA PHE A 29 -4.74 17.74 -0.43
C PHE A 29 -3.78 18.08 -1.58
N GLY A 30 -3.71 19.34 -2.00
CA GLY A 30 -2.89 19.75 -3.13
C GLY A 30 -3.43 19.30 -4.49
N VAL A 31 -4.71 18.89 -4.59
CA VAL A 31 -5.30 18.40 -5.86
C VAL A 31 -5.19 19.44 -6.98
N ALA A 32 -5.33 20.73 -6.66
CA ALA A 32 -5.17 21.81 -7.63
C ALA A 32 -3.72 21.87 -8.16
N HIS A 33 -2.73 21.77 -7.27
CA HIS A 33 -1.31 21.73 -7.64
C HIS A 33 -1.00 20.49 -8.48
N TYR A 34 -1.55 19.33 -8.11
CA TYR A 34 -1.39 18.09 -8.86
C TYR A 34 -1.94 18.20 -10.28
N ARG A 35 -3.16 18.75 -10.46
CA ARG A 35 -3.76 18.98 -11.78
C ARG A 35 -2.93 19.95 -12.63
N MET A 36 -2.35 20.97 -12.00
CA MET A 36 -1.46 21.90 -12.69
C MET A 36 -0.16 21.21 -13.12
N ALA A 37 0.41 20.37 -12.26
CA ALA A 37 1.64 19.65 -12.54
C ALA A 37 1.44 18.60 -13.66
N THR A 38 0.34 17.86 -13.67
CA THR A 38 0.01 16.92 -14.75
C THR A 38 -0.19 17.65 -16.08
N SER A 39 -0.89 18.78 -16.08
CA SER A 39 -1.08 19.61 -17.28
C SER A 39 0.25 20.13 -17.84
N LEU A 40 1.14 20.61 -16.96
CA LEU A 40 2.46 21.10 -17.36
C LEU A 40 3.38 19.98 -17.86
N LEU A 41 3.34 18.79 -17.25
CA LEU A 41 4.10 17.64 -17.73
C LEU A 41 3.62 17.22 -19.13
N ASN A 42 2.31 17.11 -19.33
CA ASN A 42 1.75 16.79 -20.65
C ASN A 42 2.13 17.83 -21.70
N GLN A 43 2.13 19.12 -21.32
CA GLN A 43 2.64 20.18 -22.18
C GLN A 43 4.12 19.98 -22.51
N LYS A 44 4.97 19.69 -21.52
CA LYS A 44 6.41 19.44 -21.71
C LYS A 44 6.63 18.27 -22.67
N LEU A 45 5.93 17.15 -22.47
CA LEU A 45 6.02 15.95 -23.31
C LEU A 45 5.58 16.24 -24.75
N SER A 46 4.53 17.03 -24.95
CA SER A 46 4.06 17.41 -26.30
C SER A 46 5.06 18.27 -27.09
N LEU A 47 5.96 18.98 -26.39
CA LEU A 47 6.96 19.86 -27.00
C LEU A 47 8.27 19.12 -27.36
N ASP A 48 8.50 17.93 -26.83
CA ASP A 48 9.78 17.19 -26.90
C ASP A 48 9.86 16.16 -28.05
N THR A 49 9.16 16.38 -29.16
CA THR A 49 8.86 15.35 -30.18
C THR A 49 9.97 14.99 -31.18
N VAL A 50 11.15 15.62 -31.19
CA VAL A 50 12.07 15.54 -32.37
C VAL A 50 13.49 14.99 -32.12
N ASP A 51 14.02 14.95 -30.90
CA ASP A 51 15.26 14.22 -30.57
C ASP A 51 15.41 14.20 -29.04
N ARG A 52 15.20 13.05 -28.40
CA ARG A 52 15.31 12.94 -26.93
C ARG A 52 16.74 12.61 -26.55
N SER A 53 17.43 13.54 -25.91
CA SER A 53 18.67 13.22 -25.20
C SER A 53 18.36 12.37 -23.97
N MET A 54 19.28 11.48 -23.59
CA MET A 54 19.16 10.63 -22.38
C MET A 54 18.77 11.42 -21.13
N ASP A 55 19.34 12.62 -20.94
CA ASP A 55 19.04 13.50 -19.81
C ASP A 55 17.58 14.00 -19.77
N VAL A 56 16.98 14.21 -20.94
CA VAL A 56 15.58 14.66 -21.05
C VAL A 56 14.64 13.52 -20.71
N ASP A 57 14.99 12.29 -21.10
CA ASP A 57 14.23 11.10 -20.74
C ASP A 57 14.34 10.78 -19.24
N LEU A 58 15.51 10.96 -18.62
CA LEU A 58 15.69 10.83 -17.16
C LEU A 58 14.89 11.88 -16.39
N SER A 59 14.91 13.15 -16.84
CA SER A 59 14.11 14.23 -16.25
C SER A 59 12.60 13.96 -16.38
N ASN A 60 12.13 13.58 -17.57
CA ASN A 60 10.72 13.25 -17.80
C ASN A 60 10.27 12.05 -16.98
N ARG A 61 11.15 11.05 -16.82
CA ARG A 61 10.93 9.91 -15.94
C ARG A 61 10.76 10.37 -14.49
N PHE A 62 11.68 11.15 -13.94
CA PHE A 62 11.57 11.68 -12.58
C PHE A 62 10.22 12.36 -12.30
N PHE A 63 9.79 13.28 -13.16
CA PHE A 63 8.51 13.96 -12.98
C PHE A 63 7.30 13.02 -13.10
N SER A 64 7.33 12.09 -14.06
CA SER A 64 6.27 11.10 -14.24
C SER A 64 6.13 10.20 -13.02
N GLU A 65 7.23 9.64 -12.52
CA GLU A 65 7.23 8.74 -11.36
C GLU A 65 6.83 9.47 -10.08
N SER A 66 7.27 10.72 -9.91
CA SER A 66 6.85 11.58 -8.79
C SER A 66 5.34 11.85 -8.79
N LEU A 67 4.75 12.14 -9.96
CA LEU A 67 3.31 12.36 -10.07
C LEU A 67 2.50 11.09 -9.84
N VAL A 68 3.03 9.93 -10.20
CA VAL A 68 2.39 8.64 -9.92
C VAL A 68 2.33 8.38 -8.42
N TYR A 69 3.43 8.62 -7.71
CA TYR A 69 3.45 8.51 -6.25
C TYR A 69 2.46 9.46 -5.59
N TRP A 70 2.47 10.72 -6.01
CA TRP A 70 1.52 11.69 -5.47
C TRP A 70 0.08 11.32 -5.79
N TRP A 71 -0.19 10.83 -7.00
CA TRP A 71 -1.50 10.30 -7.38
C TRP A 71 -1.92 9.13 -6.49
N MET A 72 -1.01 8.21 -6.16
CA MET A 72 -1.26 7.13 -5.20
C MET A 72 -1.65 7.67 -3.82
N LEU A 73 -0.97 8.70 -3.31
CA LEU A 73 -1.34 9.33 -2.03
C LEU A 73 -2.71 10.00 -2.08
N LEU A 74 -3.02 10.68 -3.19
CA LEU A 74 -4.32 11.25 -3.49
C LEU A 74 -5.43 10.18 -3.62
N CYS A 75 -5.06 8.90 -3.75
CA CYS A 75 -6.04 7.82 -3.73
C CYS A 75 -6.75 7.62 -2.38
N PHE A 76 -6.27 8.27 -1.32
CA PHE A 76 -6.91 8.26 -0.01
C PHE A 76 -7.68 9.56 0.29
N ALA A 77 -7.66 10.53 -0.62
CA ALA A 77 -8.41 11.79 -0.47
C ALA A 77 -9.94 11.56 -0.61
N PRO A 78 -10.78 12.44 -0.03
CA PRO A 78 -12.23 12.39 -0.13
C PRO A 78 -12.72 12.32 -1.59
N ALA A 79 -13.81 11.58 -1.83
CA ALA A 79 -14.37 11.35 -3.16
C ALA A 79 -14.94 12.61 -3.85
N THR A 80 -14.97 13.76 -3.17
CA THR A 80 -15.35 15.05 -3.75
C THR A 80 -14.39 15.51 -4.85
N TYR A 81 -13.16 14.98 -4.86
CA TYR A 81 -12.18 15.30 -5.88
C TYR A 81 -12.21 14.26 -7.00
N ASP A 82 -12.54 14.70 -8.21
CA ASP A 82 -12.29 13.91 -9.42
C ASP A 82 -10.78 13.96 -9.74
N ILE A 83 -10.04 12.93 -9.32
CA ILE A 83 -8.59 12.87 -9.47
C ILE A 83 -8.26 11.99 -10.66
N THR A 84 -8.03 12.63 -11.80
CA THR A 84 -7.50 11.95 -12.97
C THR A 84 -6.05 11.58 -12.70
N SER A 85 -5.73 10.33 -12.92
CA SER A 85 -4.35 9.88 -12.96
C SER A 85 -3.51 10.63 -13.99
N PRO A 86 -2.19 10.64 -13.85
CA PRO A 86 -1.35 11.13 -14.93
C PRO A 86 -1.55 10.22 -16.15
N GLU A 87 -1.63 10.81 -17.35
CA GLU A 87 -1.38 10.07 -18.59
C GLU A 87 0.09 9.67 -18.55
N LEU A 88 0.32 8.48 -18.05
CA LEU A 88 1.65 7.91 -17.98
C LEU A 88 2.17 7.80 -19.41
N LEU A 89 3.38 8.31 -19.65
CA LEU A 89 4.23 7.74 -20.70
C LEU A 89 4.15 6.24 -20.49
N ASP A 90 3.66 5.51 -21.49
CA ASP A 90 3.39 4.09 -21.42
C ASP A 90 4.59 3.38 -20.74
N ILE A 91 4.50 3.14 -19.42
CA ILE A 91 5.66 2.71 -18.63
C ILE A 91 6.06 1.31 -19.12
N GLN A 92 5.15 0.61 -19.80
CA GLN A 92 5.40 -0.61 -20.55
C GLN A 92 6.54 -0.47 -21.59
N HIS A 93 6.68 0.69 -22.25
CA HIS A 93 7.80 0.99 -23.15
C HIS A 93 9.06 1.55 -22.45
N ILE A 94 8.95 1.92 -21.16
CA ILE A 94 10.08 2.32 -20.32
C ILE A 94 10.71 1.09 -19.62
N HIS A 95 9.92 0.03 -19.42
CA HIS A 95 10.38 -1.27 -18.95
C HIS A 95 11.24 -2.02 -19.97
N SER A 96 11.08 -1.73 -21.27
CA SER A 96 12.02 -2.12 -22.32
C SER A 96 13.28 -1.24 -22.33
N SER A 97 13.93 -1.10 -21.18
CA SER A 97 15.36 -0.78 -21.21
C SER A 97 16.07 -1.97 -21.88
N PRO A 98 17.04 -1.74 -22.79
CA PRO A 98 17.74 -2.83 -23.44
C PRO A 98 18.33 -3.76 -22.37
N ILE A 99 18.16 -5.07 -22.58
CA ILE A 99 18.67 -6.16 -21.74
C ILE A 99 20.09 -5.80 -21.29
N GLY A 100 20.29 -5.62 -19.97
CA GLY A 100 21.58 -5.25 -19.37
C GLY A 100 21.72 -3.81 -18.87
N SER A 101 20.71 -2.94 -19.03
CA SER A 101 20.74 -1.58 -18.44
C SER A 101 20.27 -1.59 -17.00
N ARG A 102 21.18 -1.36 -16.05
CA ARG A 102 20.82 -1.21 -14.63
C ARG A 102 19.92 0.00 -14.43
N ARG A 103 18.88 -0.12 -13.60
CA ARG A 103 17.89 0.94 -13.35
C ARG A 103 18.30 1.76 -12.14
N HIS A 104 18.26 3.09 -12.26
CA HIS A 104 18.38 3.97 -11.10
C HIS A 104 17.05 3.95 -10.31
N PRO A 105 17.10 3.74 -8.98
CA PRO A 105 15.92 3.86 -8.14
C PRO A 105 15.47 5.33 -8.09
N HIS A 106 14.16 5.55 -8.06
CA HIS A 106 13.61 6.89 -8.03
C HIS A 106 13.54 7.42 -6.58
N PRO A 107 13.80 8.71 -6.31
CA PRO A 107 13.88 9.21 -4.94
C PRO A 107 12.60 9.07 -4.10
N TRP A 108 11.43 9.10 -4.75
CA TRP A 108 10.11 9.06 -4.05
C TRP A 108 9.35 7.75 -4.22
N THR A 109 9.82 6.86 -5.06
CA THR A 109 9.16 5.57 -5.30
C THR A 109 10.14 4.42 -5.18
N GLY A 110 11.44 4.67 -5.03
CA GLY A 110 12.46 3.63 -5.05
C GLY A 110 12.35 2.77 -6.30
N ALA A 111 12.25 1.46 -6.10
CA ALA A 111 12.01 0.47 -7.14
C ALA A 111 10.52 0.17 -7.38
N THR A 112 9.58 0.94 -6.81
CA THR A 112 8.13 0.61 -6.77
C THR A 112 7.26 1.33 -7.78
N THR A 113 7.81 2.21 -8.61
CA THR A 113 7.02 3.04 -9.55
C THR A 113 5.98 2.24 -10.34
N TRP A 114 6.34 1.03 -10.77
CA TRP A 114 5.46 0.14 -11.53
C TRP A 114 4.28 -0.42 -10.73
N LEU A 115 4.39 -0.53 -9.40
CA LEU A 115 3.26 -0.86 -8.52
C LEU A 115 2.16 0.19 -8.58
N PHE A 116 2.40 1.36 -9.15
CA PHE A 116 1.45 2.47 -9.14
C PHE A 116 1.01 2.92 -10.55
N SER A 117 1.62 2.36 -11.60
CA SER A 117 1.42 2.84 -12.98
C SER A 117 0.17 2.32 -13.71
N ASN A 118 -0.47 1.25 -13.23
CA ASN A 118 -1.51 0.60 -14.04
C ASN A 118 -2.90 1.26 -13.93
N ASN A 119 -3.62 1.29 -15.04
CA ASN A 119 -4.92 1.94 -15.18
C ASN A 119 -6.04 1.26 -14.35
N SER A 120 -5.89 -0.01 -14.02
CA SER A 120 -6.82 -0.80 -13.19
C SER A 120 -6.98 -0.22 -11.77
N ARG A 121 -5.90 0.29 -11.18
CA ARG A 121 -5.87 0.86 -9.81
C ARG A 121 -6.72 2.13 -9.67
N LYS A 122 -6.83 2.91 -10.75
CA LYS A 122 -7.61 4.17 -10.79
C LYS A 122 -9.09 3.91 -10.62
N GLN A 123 -9.59 2.93 -11.37
CA GLN A 123 -10.99 2.56 -11.37
C GLN A 123 -11.35 1.84 -10.05
N TRP A 124 -10.41 1.05 -9.51
CA TRP A 124 -10.55 0.42 -8.20
C TRP A 124 -10.77 1.43 -7.07
N THR A 125 -9.88 2.43 -6.92
CA THR A 125 -10.01 3.41 -5.81
C THR A 125 -11.26 4.29 -5.94
N ASN A 126 -11.65 4.67 -7.16
CA ASN A 126 -12.85 5.49 -7.42
C ASN A 126 -14.15 4.70 -7.22
N GLY A 127 -14.17 3.43 -7.65
CA GLY A 127 -15.31 2.52 -7.45
C GLY A 127 -15.48 2.18 -5.97
N TRP A 128 -14.39 1.85 -5.28
CA TRP A 128 -14.39 1.61 -3.84
C TRP A 128 -14.88 2.82 -3.03
N ARG A 129 -14.41 4.04 -3.37
CA ARG A 129 -14.86 5.29 -2.73
C ARG A 129 -16.34 5.62 -3.00
N SER A 130 -16.81 5.43 -4.23
CA SER A 130 -18.20 5.72 -4.61
C SER A 130 -19.19 4.76 -3.94
N ARG A 131 -18.83 3.47 -3.80
CA ARG A 131 -19.67 2.46 -3.14
C ARG A 131 -19.86 2.72 -1.64
N ARG A 132 -18.85 3.25 -0.96
CA ARG A 132 -18.93 3.56 0.49
C ARG A 132 -19.76 4.80 0.82
N GLN A 133 -19.85 5.75 -0.10
CA GLN A 133 -20.64 6.97 0.12
C GLN A 133 -22.09 6.86 -0.38
N ALA A 134 -22.41 5.84 -1.18
CA ALA A 134 -23.72 5.65 -1.75
C ALA A 134 -24.67 4.91 -0.80
N ASN A 135 -25.43 5.66 0.01
CA ASN A 135 -26.73 5.21 0.54
C ASN A 135 -27.78 5.18 -0.59
N VAL A 136 -27.48 4.49 -1.68
CA VAL A 136 -28.33 4.42 -2.86
C VAL A 136 -28.97 3.04 -2.92
N PHE A 137 -30.27 3.01 -3.22
CA PHE A 137 -31.00 1.78 -3.42
C PHE A 137 -30.30 0.87 -4.43
N LEU A 138 -30.29 -0.44 -4.15
CA LEU A 138 -29.74 -1.46 -5.04
C LEU A 138 -30.37 -1.33 -6.44
N SER A 139 -29.57 -0.96 -7.43
CA SER A 139 -29.94 -0.84 -8.84
C SER A 139 -29.16 -1.85 -9.67
N ARG A 140 -29.73 -2.29 -10.80
CA ARG A 140 -29.01 -3.12 -11.79
C ARG A 140 -27.74 -2.46 -12.29
N SER A 141 -27.74 -1.13 -12.44
CA SER A 141 -26.54 -0.38 -12.81
C SER A 141 -25.46 -0.46 -11.75
N GLN A 142 -25.83 -0.47 -10.47
CA GLN A 142 -24.89 -0.59 -9.36
C GLN A 142 -24.29 -1.99 -9.31
N ILE A 143 -25.11 -3.04 -9.40
CA ILE A 143 -24.65 -4.43 -9.43
C ILE A 143 -23.64 -4.66 -10.58
N ASN A 144 -23.94 -4.12 -11.76
CA ASN A 144 -23.02 -4.22 -12.90
C ASN A 144 -21.71 -3.44 -12.69
N ALA A 145 -21.77 -2.28 -12.02
CA ALA A 145 -20.58 -1.53 -11.67
C ALA A 145 -19.73 -2.29 -10.63
N ASP A 146 -20.36 -2.87 -9.61
CA ASP A 146 -19.69 -3.67 -8.57
C ASP A 146 -19.01 -4.90 -9.19
N GLN A 147 -19.69 -5.59 -10.10
CA GLN A 147 -19.11 -6.74 -10.81
C GLN A 147 -17.92 -6.33 -11.69
N ASN A 148 -18.02 -5.20 -12.38
CA ASN A 148 -16.93 -4.67 -13.19
C ASN A 148 -15.71 -4.33 -12.33
N ASP A 149 -15.95 -3.75 -11.15
CA ASP A 149 -14.86 -3.41 -10.23
C ASP A 149 -14.24 -4.65 -9.58
N LEU A 150 -15.03 -5.69 -9.30
CA LEU A 150 -14.50 -6.99 -8.86
C LEU A 150 -13.61 -7.62 -9.93
N ASN A 151 -14.03 -7.62 -11.20
CA ASN A 151 -13.22 -8.15 -12.30
C ASN A 151 -11.88 -7.40 -12.42
N LYS A 152 -11.89 -6.07 -12.33
CA LYS A 152 -10.66 -5.25 -12.33
C LYS A 152 -9.78 -5.52 -11.11
N ALA A 153 -10.40 -5.77 -9.95
CA ALA A 153 -9.68 -6.13 -8.74
C ALA A 153 -8.99 -7.49 -8.90
N THR A 154 -9.63 -8.47 -9.55
CA THR A 154 -9.02 -9.76 -9.91
C THR A 154 -7.85 -9.59 -10.90
N GLU A 155 -7.99 -8.74 -11.92
CA GLU A 155 -6.89 -8.44 -12.85
C GLU A 155 -5.68 -7.83 -12.12
N LEU A 156 -5.94 -6.85 -11.25
CA LEU A 156 -4.92 -6.21 -10.43
C LEU A 156 -4.26 -7.20 -9.46
N GLU A 157 -5.02 -8.10 -8.86
CA GLU A 157 -4.49 -9.15 -8.00
C GLU A 157 -3.49 -10.05 -8.76
N ASN A 158 -3.91 -10.56 -9.91
CA ASN A 158 -3.06 -11.42 -10.75
C ASN A 158 -1.80 -10.70 -11.21
N GLU A 159 -1.91 -9.41 -11.56
CA GLU A 159 -0.76 -8.55 -11.82
C GLU A 159 0.16 -8.52 -10.59
N LEU A 160 -0.34 -8.10 -9.42
CA LEU A 160 0.46 -7.99 -8.19
C LEU A 160 1.17 -9.30 -7.82
N LEU A 161 0.52 -10.45 -7.99
CA LEU A 161 1.12 -11.75 -7.68
C LEU A 161 2.17 -12.17 -8.70
N SER A 162 1.92 -11.96 -9.99
CA SER A 162 2.83 -12.32 -11.09
C SER A 162 4.06 -11.42 -11.17
N LEU A 163 4.04 -10.28 -10.49
CA LEU A 163 5.16 -9.34 -10.45
C LEU A 163 6.34 -9.93 -9.68
N SER A 164 7.40 -10.26 -10.42
CA SER A 164 8.75 -10.50 -9.89
C SER A 164 9.44 -9.17 -9.65
N LEU A 165 9.85 -8.91 -8.42
CA LEU A 165 10.67 -7.74 -8.12
C LEU A 165 12.03 -7.87 -8.81
N ALA A 166 12.60 -6.74 -9.22
CA ALA A 166 13.91 -6.70 -9.87
C ALA A 166 14.97 -7.33 -8.94
N GLU A 167 15.77 -8.25 -9.47
CA GLU A 167 16.89 -8.86 -8.74
C GLU A 167 17.96 -7.79 -8.45
N GLU A 168 18.75 -7.94 -7.38
CA GLU A 168 19.78 -6.96 -6.98
C GLU A 168 20.74 -6.58 -8.12
N THR A 169 20.90 -7.46 -9.11
CA THR A 169 21.75 -7.28 -10.29
C THR A 169 21.21 -6.28 -11.32
N GLU A 170 19.90 -5.99 -11.29
CA GLU A 170 19.20 -5.11 -12.24
C GLU A 170 19.10 -3.67 -11.76
N LEU A 171 19.39 -3.41 -10.48
CA LEU A 171 19.37 -2.07 -9.89
C LEU A 171 20.79 -1.48 -9.86
N THR A 172 20.88 -0.19 -10.16
CA THR A 172 22.12 0.56 -9.96
C THR A 172 22.19 0.97 -8.51
N ASP A 173 23.39 0.91 -7.93
CA ASP A 173 23.65 1.51 -6.63
C ASP A 173 23.20 2.97 -6.66
N ALA A 174 22.47 3.40 -5.64
CA ALA A 174 21.88 4.74 -5.55
C ALA A 174 22.94 5.82 -5.28
N GLU A 175 24.21 5.43 -5.13
CA GLU A 175 25.34 6.29 -4.72
C GLU A 175 25.11 6.91 -3.33
N ASP A 176 24.13 6.40 -2.58
CA ASP A 176 23.80 6.78 -1.22
C ASP A 176 24.51 5.82 -0.26
N PRO A 177 25.48 6.29 0.55
CA PRO A 177 26.22 5.41 1.46
C PRO A 177 25.34 4.78 2.55
N GLU A 178 24.12 5.29 2.75
CA GLU A 178 23.19 4.82 3.78
C GLU A 178 22.21 3.75 3.29
N VAL A 179 22.06 3.56 1.97
CA VAL A 179 21.01 2.71 1.38
C VAL A 179 21.59 1.67 0.43
N SER A 180 21.31 0.39 0.72
CA SER A 180 21.68 -0.71 -0.16
C SER A 180 20.59 -0.98 -1.20
N THR A 181 20.97 -1.66 -2.29
CA THR A 181 20.01 -2.17 -3.28
C THR A 181 18.94 -3.08 -2.64
N GLY A 182 19.33 -3.87 -1.64
CA GLY A 182 18.41 -4.74 -0.89
C GLY A 182 17.32 -3.96 -0.15
N ASP A 183 17.63 -2.78 0.39
CA ASP A 183 16.65 -1.94 1.08
C ASP A 183 15.53 -1.47 0.13
N PHE A 184 15.87 -1.15 -1.13
CA PHE A 184 14.89 -0.80 -2.15
C PHE A 184 13.98 -1.99 -2.51
N ILE A 185 14.51 -3.21 -2.53
CA ILE A 185 13.74 -4.43 -2.78
C ILE A 185 12.81 -4.71 -1.61
N ASN A 186 13.30 -4.62 -0.37
CA ASN A 186 12.51 -4.84 0.84
C ASN A 186 11.34 -3.85 0.95
N VAL A 187 11.60 -2.56 0.69
CA VAL A 187 10.53 -1.54 0.65
C VAL A 187 9.55 -1.85 -0.47
N ALA A 188 10.03 -2.27 -1.64
CA ALA A 188 9.16 -2.62 -2.75
C ALA A 188 8.27 -3.83 -2.48
N GLU A 189 8.81 -4.84 -1.81
CA GLU A 189 8.07 -6.03 -1.42
C GLU A 189 7.03 -5.67 -0.35
N SER A 190 7.38 -4.78 0.58
CA SER A 190 6.45 -4.23 1.58
C SER A 190 5.28 -3.47 0.95
N PHE A 191 5.53 -2.69 -0.12
CA PHE A 191 4.46 -2.05 -0.89
C PHE A 191 3.56 -3.06 -1.60
N LYS A 192 4.13 -4.15 -2.16
CA LYS A 192 3.35 -5.23 -2.76
C LYS A 192 2.43 -5.88 -1.72
N PHE A 193 2.93 -6.19 -0.53
CA PHE A 193 2.10 -6.69 0.57
C PHE A 193 0.99 -5.71 0.96
N CYS A 194 1.33 -4.44 1.18
CA CYS A 194 0.34 -3.41 1.53
C CYS A 194 -0.72 -3.21 0.45
N ALA A 195 -0.36 -3.27 -0.84
CA ALA A 195 -1.32 -3.20 -1.94
C ALA A 195 -2.29 -4.39 -1.92
N LEU A 196 -1.81 -5.60 -1.64
CA LEU A 196 -2.64 -6.79 -1.49
C LEU A 196 -3.57 -6.68 -0.26
N LEU A 197 -3.05 -6.21 0.89
CA LEU A 197 -3.87 -5.97 2.09
C LEU A 197 -5.04 -5.03 1.79
N LEU A 198 -4.76 -3.89 1.16
CA LEU A 198 -5.79 -2.92 0.76
C LEU A 198 -6.79 -3.53 -0.23
N LEU A 199 -6.31 -4.35 -1.17
CA LEU A 199 -7.15 -5.01 -2.17
C LEU A 199 -8.14 -5.99 -1.52
N TYR A 200 -7.67 -6.87 -0.64
CA TYR A 200 -8.55 -7.83 0.05
C TYR A 200 -9.47 -7.18 1.06
N ARG A 201 -9.05 -6.06 1.67
CA ARG A 201 -9.94 -5.30 2.53
C ARG A 201 -11.08 -4.66 1.74
N GLY A 202 -10.81 -4.21 0.52
CA GLY A 202 -11.82 -3.68 -0.40
C GLY A 202 -12.68 -4.74 -1.09
N PHE A 203 -12.13 -5.95 -1.30
CA PHE A 203 -12.75 -7.06 -2.03
C PHE A 203 -12.43 -8.39 -1.32
N PRO A 204 -13.09 -8.68 -0.19
CA PRO A 204 -12.80 -9.88 0.61
C PRO A 204 -13.04 -11.19 -0.14
N ASP A 205 -13.98 -11.17 -1.10
CA ASP A 205 -14.32 -12.32 -1.94
C ASP A 205 -13.12 -12.86 -2.73
N LEU A 206 -12.17 -11.99 -3.12
CA LEU A 206 -10.94 -12.41 -3.81
C LEU A 206 -10.10 -13.34 -2.92
N LEU A 207 -9.94 -12.94 -1.65
CA LEU A 207 -9.20 -13.74 -0.69
C LEU A 207 -9.94 -15.05 -0.39
N ASP A 208 -11.27 -15.02 -0.30
CA ASP A 208 -12.07 -16.23 -0.10
C ASP A 208 -11.88 -17.23 -1.24
N VAL A 209 -11.96 -16.78 -2.49
CA VAL A 209 -11.71 -17.65 -3.65
C VAL A 209 -10.33 -18.30 -3.56
N ARG A 210 -9.31 -17.56 -3.13
CA ARG A 210 -7.94 -18.08 -2.98
C ARG A 210 -7.75 -19.01 -1.80
N LEU A 211 -8.26 -18.65 -0.63
CA LEU A 211 -8.17 -19.50 0.55
C LEU A 211 -8.94 -20.80 0.33
N ASN A 212 -10.06 -20.76 -0.39
CA ASN A 212 -10.79 -21.94 -0.80
C ASN A 212 -10.00 -22.75 -1.83
N ALA A 213 -9.39 -22.11 -2.85
CA ALA A 213 -8.49 -22.76 -3.80
C ALA A 213 -7.37 -23.56 -3.11
N ILE A 214 -6.79 -23.00 -2.04
CA ILE A 214 -5.76 -23.65 -1.21
C ILE A 214 -6.39 -24.75 -0.32
N SER A 215 -7.59 -24.51 0.23
CA SER A 215 -8.28 -25.40 1.17
C SER A 215 -9.04 -26.57 0.52
N TYR A 216 -9.23 -26.61 -0.81
CA TYR A 216 -9.91 -27.73 -1.50
C TYR A 216 -9.28 -29.11 -1.23
N ASN A 217 -8.08 -29.16 -0.66
CA ASN A 217 -7.41 -30.39 -0.23
C ASN A 217 -7.83 -30.88 1.17
N GLN A 218 -8.60 -30.11 1.94
CA GLN A 218 -9.05 -30.46 3.29
C GLN A 218 -10.58 -30.44 3.35
N ILE A 219 -11.17 -31.62 3.46
CA ILE A 219 -12.61 -31.85 3.55
C ILE A 219 -13.08 -31.34 4.93
N GLY A 220 -13.51 -30.08 5.01
CA GLY A 220 -14.04 -29.48 6.23
C GLY A 220 -15.11 -28.45 5.90
N GLY A 221 -16.27 -28.53 6.58
CA GLY A 221 -17.48 -27.79 6.22
C GLY A 221 -17.31 -26.26 6.21
N ASP A 222 -17.86 -25.64 5.16
CA ASP A 222 -17.95 -24.19 4.98
C ASP A 222 -18.83 -23.53 6.05
N ASN A 223 -18.25 -23.15 7.18
CA ASN A 223 -18.87 -22.18 8.08
C ASN A 223 -18.36 -20.77 7.74
N ALA A 224 -19.27 -19.84 7.49
CA ALA A 224 -18.97 -18.43 7.20
C ALA A 224 -18.07 -17.78 8.27
N GLN A 225 -18.22 -18.21 9.53
CA GLN A 225 -17.39 -17.73 10.64
C GLN A 225 -15.94 -18.22 10.53
N THR A 226 -15.73 -19.47 10.09
CA THR A 226 -14.40 -20.05 9.86
C THR A 226 -13.69 -19.31 8.73
N ASN A 227 -14.39 -18.96 7.65
CA ASN A 227 -13.81 -18.20 6.53
C ASN A 227 -13.42 -16.78 6.95
N LYS A 228 -14.23 -16.12 7.78
CA LYS A 228 -13.91 -14.81 8.36
C LYS A 228 -12.63 -14.84 9.20
N LEU A 229 -12.47 -15.85 10.06
CA LEU A 229 -11.27 -16.02 10.89
C LEU A 229 -10.03 -16.31 10.04
N LYS A 230 -10.14 -17.21 9.05
CA LYS A 230 -9.05 -17.54 8.12
C LYS A 230 -8.59 -16.30 7.34
N ARG A 231 -9.53 -15.47 6.84
CA ARG A 231 -9.19 -14.20 6.19
C ARG A 231 -8.41 -13.28 7.12
N GLN A 232 -8.90 -13.09 8.35
CA GLN A 232 -8.24 -12.21 9.31
C GLN A 232 -6.83 -12.69 9.67
N GLN A 233 -6.64 -14.00 9.84
CA GLN A 233 -5.32 -14.60 10.05
C GLN A 233 -4.39 -14.33 8.88
N TRP A 234 -4.85 -14.53 7.65
CA TRP A 234 -4.05 -14.28 6.44
C TRP A 234 -3.62 -12.79 6.32
N LEU A 235 -4.54 -11.86 6.60
CA LEU A 235 -4.25 -10.42 6.57
C LEU A 235 -3.23 -10.05 7.66
N THR A 236 -3.42 -10.55 8.88
CA THR A 236 -2.50 -10.28 10.00
C THR A 236 -1.10 -10.81 9.71
N SER A 237 -0.97 -12.05 9.21
CA SER A 237 0.33 -12.64 8.85
C SER A 237 1.01 -11.88 7.71
N SER A 238 0.26 -11.45 6.70
CA SER A 238 0.80 -10.64 5.60
C SER A 238 1.28 -9.27 6.07
N ALA A 239 0.58 -8.65 7.04
CA ALA A 239 1.00 -7.40 7.66
C ALA A 239 2.27 -7.58 8.50
N LEU A 240 2.39 -8.67 9.27
CA LEU A 240 3.61 -9.00 10.01
C LEU A 240 4.80 -9.20 9.08
N ARG A 241 4.63 -9.94 7.98
CA ARG A 241 5.68 -10.13 6.98
C ARG A 241 6.13 -8.81 6.34
N ALA A 242 5.19 -7.91 6.05
CA ALA A 242 5.51 -6.57 5.56
C ALA A 242 6.27 -5.74 6.60
N LEU A 243 5.96 -5.90 7.89
CA LEU A 243 6.68 -5.22 8.96
C LEU A 243 8.12 -5.75 9.10
N GLU A 244 8.32 -7.06 9.06
CA GLU A 244 9.65 -7.70 9.12
C GLU A 244 10.57 -7.23 7.98
N LEU A 245 10.06 -7.12 6.75
CA LEU A 245 10.80 -6.57 5.62
C LEU A 245 11.27 -5.12 5.88
N LEU A 246 10.46 -4.35 6.60
CA LEU A 246 10.80 -2.99 6.98
C LEU A 246 11.73 -2.96 8.21
N GLU A 247 11.69 -3.97 9.09
CA GLU A 247 12.64 -4.17 10.20
C GLU A 247 14.09 -4.24 9.74
N ASP A 248 14.37 -4.88 8.61
CA ASP A 248 15.74 -4.88 8.09
C ASP A 248 16.21 -3.48 7.63
N THR A 249 15.27 -2.55 7.36
CA THR A 249 15.54 -1.16 6.92
C THR A 249 15.60 -0.12 8.06
N LEU A 250 15.88 -0.55 9.31
CA LEU A 250 15.84 0.25 10.55
C LEU A 250 16.69 1.54 10.60
N ARG A 251 17.54 1.79 9.61
CA ARG A 251 18.45 2.94 9.58
C ARG A 251 17.69 4.20 9.14
N PRO A 252 17.96 5.40 9.71
CA PRO A 252 17.52 6.65 9.09
C PRO A 252 18.09 6.71 7.68
N CYS A 253 17.24 6.56 6.68
CA CYS A 253 17.62 6.44 5.29
C CYS A 253 16.66 7.26 4.43
N SER A 254 17.08 7.57 3.20
CA SER A 254 16.27 8.35 2.24
C SER A 254 14.89 7.70 1.94
N LEU A 255 14.74 6.40 2.18
CA LEU A 255 13.49 5.65 2.05
C LEU A 255 12.48 5.87 3.20
N GLN A 256 12.86 6.57 4.27
CA GLN A 256 11.96 6.85 5.39
C GLN A 256 10.70 7.63 4.97
N SER A 257 10.78 8.44 3.90
CA SER A 257 9.65 9.16 3.32
C SER A 257 8.52 8.23 2.81
N LEU A 258 8.84 6.99 2.47
CA LEU A 258 7.89 6.00 1.94
C LEU A 258 7.19 5.17 3.03
N GLN A 259 7.79 5.09 4.21
CA GLN A 259 7.31 4.24 5.30
C GLN A 259 5.98 4.70 5.96
N PRO A 260 5.62 5.99 6.06
CA PRO A 260 4.42 6.43 6.77
C PRO A 260 3.12 5.76 6.32
N ILE A 261 2.88 5.70 5.00
CA ILE A 261 1.69 5.03 4.47
C ILE A 261 1.72 3.51 4.75
N LEU A 262 2.89 2.87 4.61
CA LEU A 262 3.06 1.44 4.90
C LEU A 262 2.74 1.15 6.37
N MET A 263 3.24 1.97 7.31
CA MET A 263 2.97 1.82 8.74
C MET A 263 1.48 1.85 9.06
N ILE A 264 0.72 2.76 8.43
CA ILE A 264 -0.72 2.87 8.65
C ILE A 264 -1.46 1.66 8.08
N VAL A 265 -1.09 1.20 6.88
CA VAL A 265 -1.71 0.03 6.25
C VAL A 265 -1.45 -1.23 7.08
N ILE A 266 -0.20 -1.45 7.48
CA ILE A 266 0.21 -2.59 8.32
C ILE A 266 -0.53 -2.52 9.67
N ALA A 267 -0.54 -1.36 10.33
CA ALA A 267 -1.27 -1.16 11.57
C ALA A 267 -2.75 -1.51 11.44
N GLY A 268 -3.35 -1.16 10.29
CA GLY A 268 -4.75 -1.46 9.96
C GLY A 268 -5.11 -2.94 9.91
N GLU A 269 -4.15 -3.86 9.99
CA GLU A 269 -4.41 -5.30 9.90
C GLU A 269 -3.91 -6.08 11.14
N LEU A 270 -3.26 -5.43 12.11
CA LEU A 270 -2.76 -6.05 13.35
C LEU A 270 -3.87 -6.26 14.39
N HIS A 271 -4.73 -7.24 14.14
CA HIS A 271 -5.84 -7.59 15.04
C HIS A 271 -5.41 -8.63 16.08
N TYR A 272 -5.79 -8.43 17.34
CA TYR A 272 -5.73 -9.52 18.31
C TYR A 272 -6.66 -10.66 17.89
N HIS A 273 -6.18 -11.90 18.01
CA HIS A 273 -7.03 -13.07 17.81
C HIS A 273 -8.10 -13.11 18.90
N HIS A 274 -9.32 -12.71 18.55
CA HIS A 274 -10.47 -12.77 19.44
C HIS A 274 -11.12 -14.16 19.32
N LEU A 275 -10.93 -15.01 20.31
CA LEU A 275 -11.70 -16.25 20.42
C LEU A 275 -13.12 -15.88 20.84
N SER A 276 -14.10 -16.21 20.02
CA SER A 276 -15.49 -16.36 20.48
C SER A 276 -15.51 -17.43 21.57
N ASN A 277 -15.94 -17.04 22.76
CA ASN A 277 -16.05 -17.88 23.94
C ASN A 277 -17.23 -18.86 23.78
N GLU A 278 -17.11 -19.84 22.89
CA GLU A 278 -17.99 -21.02 22.84
C GLU A 278 -17.15 -22.25 23.19
N GLY A 279 -17.71 -23.11 24.07
CA GLY A 279 -16.99 -24.08 24.89
C GLY A 279 -16.19 -25.19 24.17
N PRO A 280 -15.54 -26.07 24.95
CA PRO A 280 -14.55 -27.02 24.44
C PRO A 280 -15.23 -28.26 23.87
N GLU A 281 -15.83 -28.18 22.68
CA GLU A 281 -16.32 -29.37 21.98
C GLU A 281 -16.12 -29.30 20.47
N SER A 282 -14.87 -29.43 20.04
CA SER A 282 -14.43 -30.34 18.97
C SER A 282 -12.98 -30.05 18.61
N GLY A 283 -12.09 -30.94 19.01
CA GLY A 283 -10.71 -30.95 18.56
C GLY A 283 -10.66 -31.38 17.09
N GLU A 284 -10.78 -30.42 16.17
CA GLU A 284 -10.45 -30.60 14.76
C GLU A 284 -9.53 -29.46 14.31
N ASN A 285 -8.22 -29.69 14.51
CA ASN A 285 -7.12 -29.47 13.55
C ASN A 285 -7.18 -28.29 12.56
N CYS A 286 -7.74 -27.14 12.95
CA CYS A 286 -7.65 -25.90 12.16
C CYS A 286 -6.20 -25.35 12.12
N ASP A 287 -5.35 -25.81 13.03
CA ASP A 287 -3.94 -25.40 13.12
C ASP A 287 -3.09 -26.02 11.99
N ALA A 288 -3.47 -27.16 11.42
CA ALA A 288 -2.64 -27.87 10.43
C ALA A 288 -2.60 -27.18 9.05
N ALA A 289 -3.71 -26.59 8.60
CA ALA A 289 -3.79 -25.90 7.30
C ALA A 289 -3.01 -24.58 7.28
N LEU A 290 -2.90 -23.93 8.44
CA LEU A 290 -2.13 -22.71 8.62
C LEU A 290 -0.67 -23.03 8.91
N ASN A 291 -0.37 -24.15 9.59
CA ASN A 291 1.00 -24.65 9.78
C ASN A 291 1.65 -25.09 8.47
N GLU A 292 0.91 -25.66 7.51
CA GLU A 292 1.46 -26.00 6.18
C GLU A 292 1.83 -24.75 5.34
N TYR A 293 1.24 -23.58 5.64
CA TYR A 293 1.59 -22.29 5.02
C TYR A 293 2.60 -21.48 5.87
N LEU A 294 2.60 -21.65 7.18
CA LEU A 294 3.62 -21.15 8.10
C LEU A 294 4.94 -21.92 7.96
N ASP A 295 4.95 -23.18 7.54
CA ASP A 295 6.17 -23.96 7.22
C ASP A 295 6.96 -23.35 6.05
N VAL A 296 6.27 -22.68 5.13
CA VAL A 296 6.90 -21.91 4.04
C VAL A 296 7.50 -20.58 4.56
N LEU A 297 7.01 -20.08 5.71
CA LEU A 297 7.54 -18.89 6.40
C LEU A 297 8.45 -19.24 7.59
N GLN A 298 8.58 -20.51 7.97
CA GLN A 298 9.36 -21.01 9.09
C GLN A 298 10.49 -21.94 8.60
N GLN A 299 11.55 -21.35 8.05
CA GLN A 299 12.88 -21.98 8.10
C GLN A 299 13.52 -21.92 9.50
N PHE A 300 12.74 -21.64 10.55
CA PHE A 300 13.19 -21.66 11.95
C PHE A 300 12.13 -22.31 12.85
N GLU A 301 12.26 -23.62 13.04
CA GLU A 301 11.75 -24.36 14.20
C GLU A 301 12.53 -23.98 15.49
N PRO A 302 11.99 -24.12 16.73
CA PRO A 302 11.51 -25.40 17.25
C PRO A 302 10.30 -25.45 18.22
N GLU A 303 9.73 -26.66 18.22
CA GLU A 303 9.04 -27.51 19.23
C GLU A 303 7.83 -27.06 20.08
N GLU A 304 6.81 -27.92 19.93
CA GLU A 304 5.74 -28.43 20.80
C GLU A 304 5.10 -27.55 21.90
N GLY A 305 3.78 -27.38 21.76
CA GLY A 305 2.88 -27.02 22.86
C GLY A 305 1.68 -26.19 22.42
N SER A 306 0.56 -26.85 22.11
CA SER A 306 -0.71 -26.24 21.65
C SER A 306 -1.29 -25.16 22.58
N ALA A 307 -0.92 -25.13 23.87
CA ALA A 307 -1.33 -24.06 24.78
C ALA A 307 -0.43 -22.80 24.74
N GLY A 308 0.75 -22.86 24.09
CA GLY A 308 1.70 -21.75 23.95
C GLY A 308 1.51 -20.88 22.71
N PHE A 309 0.78 -21.37 21.70
CA PHE A 309 0.60 -20.69 20.42
C PHE A 309 -0.26 -19.41 20.53
N VAL A 310 -1.30 -19.44 21.37
CA VAL A 310 -2.21 -18.29 21.60
C VAL A 310 -1.50 -17.13 22.31
N SER A 311 -0.67 -17.44 23.31
CA SER A 311 0.14 -16.44 24.02
C SER A 311 1.23 -15.86 23.11
N ARG A 312 1.79 -16.68 22.19
CA ARG A 312 2.75 -16.21 21.19
C ARG A 312 2.11 -15.24 20.20
N GLY A 313 0.92 -15.54 19.66
CA GLY A 313 0.24 -14.65 18.70
C GLY A 313 -0.10 -13.27 19.28
N HIS A 314 -0.67 -13.21 20.48
CA HIS A 314 -0.98 -11.94 21.15
C HIS A 314 0.30 -11.14 21.49
N GLN A 315 1.37 -11.83 21.91
CA GLN A 315 2.66 -11.21 22.17
C GLN A 315 3.30 -10.65 20.90
N THR A 316 3.29 -11.41 19.81
CA THR A 316 3.81 -10.97 18.50
C THR A 316 3.06 -9.73 18.01
N ILE A 317 1.74 -9.71 18.09
CA ILE A 317 0.94 -8.53 17.70
C ILE A 317 1.27 -7.33 18.58
N THR A 318 1.41 -7.54 19.89
CA THR A 318 1.78 -6.45 20.82
C THR A 318 3.17 -5.88 20.51
N MET A 319 4.14 -6.75 20.21
CA MET A 319 5.48 -6.34 19.79
C MET A 319 5.43 -5.56 18.47
N ALA A 320 4.70 -6.07 17.47
CA ALA A 320 4.53 -5.42 16.17
C ALA A 320 3.86 -4.03 16.30
N ARG A 321 2.79 -3.91 17.11
CA ARG A 321 2.14 -2.61 17.39
C ARG A 321 3.13 -1.64 18.06
N GLY A 322 3.95 -2.12 18.99
CA GLY A 322 5.00 -1.32 19.65
C GLY A 322 6.09 -0.87 18.67
N GLU A 323 6.49 -1.73 17.75
CA GLU A 323 7.47 -1.42 16.71
C GLU A 323 6.95 -0.36 15.73
N ILE A 324 5.70 -0.48 15.27
CA ILE A 324 5.06 0.55 14.46
C ILE A 324 5.04 1.89 15.19
N GLN A 325 4.67 1.91 16.47
CA GLN A 325 4.68 3.14 17.25
C GLN A 325 6.08 3.76 17.29
N ARG A 326 7.11 2.96 17.62
CA ARG A 326 8.50 3.40 17.65
C ARG A 326 8.96 3.97 16.30
N ARG A 327 8.54 3.36 15.18
CA ARG A 327 8.88 3.84 13.83
C ARG A 327 8.23 5.17 13.48
N VAL A 328 6.95 5.33 13.81
CA VAL A 328 6.26 6.61 13.62
C VAL A 328 6.90 7.69 14.50
N GLU A 329 7.34 7.35 15.72
CA GLU A 329 8.08 8.26 16.60
C GLU A 329 9.43 8.67 15.99
N LEU A 330 10.20 7.72 15.42
CA LEU A 330 11.43 8.05 14.70
C LEU A 330 11.18 8.90 13.43
N GLY A 331 10.07 8.65 12.72
CA GLY A 331 9.63 9.44 11.58
C GLY A 331 9.23 10.87 11.91
N SER A 332 8.92 11.16 13.18
CA SER A 332 8.54 12.51 13.63
C SER A 332 9.67 13.54 13.51
N VAL A 333 10.92 13.10 13.34
CA VAL A 333 12.06 13.98 13.09
C VAL A 333 12.03 14.55 11.66
N ALA A 334 11.48 13.78 10.71
CA ALA A 334 11.45 14.12 9.29
C ALA A 334 10.11 14.73 8.82
N LEU A 335 9.02 14.45 9.55
CA LEU A 335 7.68 14.92 9.24
C LEU A 335 7.24 16.04 10.19
N PRO A 336 6.31 16.93 9.77
CA PRO A 336 5.72 17.88 10.68
C PRO A 336 4.99 17.19 11.84
N SER A 337 5.08 17.79 13.03
CA SER A 337 4.43 17.29 14.24
C SER A 337 2.92 17.03 14.06
N THR A 338 2.23 17.85 13.26
CA THR A 338 0.80 17.69 12.95
C THR A 338 0.51 16.42 12.13
N THR A 339 1.36 16.09 11.17
CA THR A 339 1.26 14.86 10.36
C THR A 339 1.50 13.64 11.23
N THR A 340 2.56 13.64 12.03
CA THR A 340 2.87 12.53 12.95
C THR A 340 1.77 12.34 14.00
N GLU A 341 1.24 13.42 14.58
CA GLU A 341 0.15 13.36 15.55
C GLU A 341 -1.10 12.72 14.94
N ARG A 342 -1.43 13.05 13.67
CA ARG A 342 -2.54 12.42 12.95
C ARG A 342 -2.32 10.95 12.67
N MET A 343 -1.11 10.56 12.27
CA MET A 343 -0.77 9.14 12.11
C MET A 343 -1.03 8.38 13.40
N PHE A 344 -0.57 8.91 14.55
CA PHE A 344 -0.86 8.29 15.85
C PHE A 344 -2.34 8.22 16.17
N LYS A 345 -3.10 9.28 15.88
CA LYS A 345 -4.56 9.28 16.09
C LYS A 345 -5.24 8.19 15.28
N ILE A 346 -4.93 8.08 13.99
CA ILE A 346 -5.49 7.05 13.10
C ILE A 346 -5.13 5.66 13.61
N ILE A 347 -3.85 5.40 13.88
CA ILE A 347 -3.37 4.09 14.33
C ILE A 347 -4.01 3.69 15.66
N ARG A 348 -4.00 4.59 16.66
CA ARG A 348 -4.56 4.30 17.99
C ARG A 348 -6.07 4.11 17.96
N GLU A 349 -6.78 4.92 17.18
CA GLU A 349 -8.23 4.78 17.05
C GLU A 349 -8.61 3.52 16.29
N THR A 350 -7.84 3.16 15.26
CA THR A 350 -7.99 1.90 14.53
C THR A 350 -7.80 0.71 15.48
N TYR A 351 -6.76 0.72 16.32
CA TYR A 351 -6.57 -0.31 17.35
C TYR A 351 -7.70 -0.32 18.38
N ARG A 352 -8.15 0.84 18.87
CA ARG A 352 -9.26 0.93 19.82
C ARG A 352 -10.52 0.25 19.27
N LEU A 353 -10.90 0.55 18.03
CA LEU A 353 -12.08 -0.03 17.38
C LEU A 353 -11.93 -1.54 17.16
N MET A 354 -10.74 -2.00 16.76
CA MET A 354 -10.45 -3.44 16.62
C MET A 354 -10.57 -4.17 17.96
N ASP A 355 -10.00 -3.59 19.01
CA ASP A 355 -9.94 -4.20 20.35
C ASP A 355 -11.31 -4.19 21.05
N GLU A 356 -12.18 -3.23 20.70
CA GLU A 356 -13.60 -3.20 21.12
C GLU A 356 -14.49 -4.23 20.39
N GLY A 357 -13.92 -4.96 19.41
CA GLY A 357 -14.64 -5.97 18.64
C GLY A 357 -15.51 -5.41 17.52
N SER A 358 -15.26 -4.17 17.07
CA SER A 358 -15.94 -3.62 15.90
C SER A 358 -15.62 -4.48 14.67
N GLU A 359 -16.64 -4.86 13.92
CA GLU A 359 -16.42 -5.63 12.70
C GLU A 359 -15.92 -4.75 11.56
N ASN A 360 -15.01 -5.28 10.73
CA ASN A 360 -14.55 -4.65 9.50
C ASN A 360 -13.91 -3.25 9.64
N VAL A 361 -13.22 -2.98 10.75
CA VAL A 361 -12.48 -1.72 10.99
C VAL A 361 -11.46 -1.44 9.90
N PHE A 362 -11.61 -0.37 9.14
CA PHE A 362 -10.63 0.03 8.14
C PHE A 362 -10.09 1.42 8.44
N TRP A 363 -8.77 1.55 8.45
CA TRP A 363 -8.09 2.78 8.85
C TRP A 363 -8.48 3.99 7.98
N VAL A 364 -8.84 3.79 6.70
CA VAL A 364 -9.29 4.88 5.83
C VAL A 364 -10.67 5.41 6.27
N ASP A 365 -11.57 4.56 6.77
CA ASP A 365 -12.85 5.05 7.31
C ASP A 365 -12.62 5.86 8.56
N VAL A 366 -11.80 5.34 9.47
CA VAL A 366 -11.43 6.05 10.70
C VAL A 366 -10.87 7.42 10.37
N MET A 367 -10.00 7.50 9.35
CA MET A 367 -9.42 8.76 8.88
C MET A 367 -10.50 9.71 8.30
N LEU A 368 -11.39 9.21 7.45
CA LEU A 368 -12.41 10.02 6.77
C LEU A 368 -13.51 10.49 7.74
N GLU A 369 -14.04 9.61 8.59
CA GLU A 369 -15.09 9.91 9.56
C GLU A 369 -14.65 10.95 10.59
N ASN A 370 -13.37 10.93 10.98
CA ASN A 370 -12.80 11.89 11.92
C ASN A 370 -12.20 13.14 11.25
N ASN A 371 -12.29 13.28 9.92
CA ASN A 371 -11.66 14.36 9.14
C ASN A 371 -10.14 14.49 9.39
N TRP A 372 -9.43 13.37 9.55
CA TRP A 372 -7.98 13.33 9.80
C TRP A 372 -7.17 13.13 8.53
N THR A 373 -7.55 13.80 7.46
CA THR A 373 -7.18 13.40 6.10
C THR A 373 -5.79 13.86 5.64
N ALA A 374 -5.14 14.75 6.38
CA ALA A 374 -3.84 15.30 6.06
C ALA A 374 -2.70 14.48 6.70
N VAL A 375 -2.49 13.29 6.13
CA VAL A 375 -1.49 12.29 6.55
C VAL A 375 -0.38 12.10 5.50
N PHE A 376 -0.58 12.63 4.28
CA PHE A 376 0.19 12.28 3.09
C PHE A 376 0.97 13.45 2.46
N GLY A 377 1.36 14.41 3.30
CA GLY A 377 2.18 15.56 2.89
C GLY A 377 3.59 15.45 3.40
#